data_AF-A0A7S4DEV9-F1
#
_entry.id   AF-A0A7S4DEV9-F1
#
_cell.length_a   1.000
_cell.length_b   1.000
_cell.length_c   1.000
_cell.angle_alpha   90.00
_cell.angle_beta   90.00
_cell.angle_gamma   90.00
#
_symmetry.space_group_name_H-M   'P 1'
#
loop_
_entity.id
_entity.type
_entity.pdbx_description
1 polymer ?
#
loop_
_entity_poly.entity_id
_entity_poly.type
_entity_poly.pdbx_seq_one_letter_code
_entity_poly.pdbx_strand_id
1 'polypeptide(L)'
;MECIQRYHELGFWNEDHIPFTFDFLKAKSYQGTQSTGDVKIDVSGVNLDDLAGKHVLFVEDIVDTGHTMKALVEMLSKASHPPASIRCVSLLQKRLTSAPFYTADFIGFSIPDKFVVGYGLDFDEAYRDLRPLAVANAEGRCRYRRAP
;
A
#
# COMPACT_ATOMS: atom_id res chain seq x y z
N MET A 1 21.16 -20.37 2.86
CA MET A 1 21.47 -21.40 1.84
C MET A 1 20.64 -22.66 2.06
N GLU A 2 20.49 -23.17 3.30
CA GLU A 2 19.71 -24.40 3.58
C GLU A 2 18.20 -24.33 3.28
N CYS A 3 17.57 -23.15 3.46
CA CYS A 3 16.13 -23.00 3.18
C CYS A 3 15.79 -23.16 1.68
N ILE A 4 16.70 -22.73 0.79
CA ILE A 4 16.54 -22.82 -0.67
C ILE A 4 16.77 -24.27 -1.13
N GLN A 5 17.76 -24.96 -0.58
CA GLN A 5 18.01 -26.37 -0.86
C GLN A 5 16.84 -27.26 -0.43
N ARG A 6 16.24 -26.99 0.73
CA ARG A 6 15.07 -27.72 1.21
C ARG A 6 13.83 -27.47 0.34
N TYR A 7 13.73 -26.32 -0.31
CA TYR A 7 12.69 -26.02 -1.30
C TYR A 7 12.85 -26.83 -2.60
N HIS A 8 14.09 -27.10 -3.03
CA HIS A 8 14.39 -27.96 -4.18
C HIS A 8 14.01 -29.43 -3.93
N GLU A 9 14.25 -29.94 -2.72
CA GLU A 9 13.99 -31.34 -2.36
C GLU A 9 12.48 -31.67 -2.26
N LEU A 10 11.63 -30.67 -2.02
CA LEU A 10 10.18 -30.85 -1.87
C LEU A 10 9.39 -30.93 -3.20
N GLY A 11 10.06 -30.87 -4.35
CA GLY A 11 9.42 -31.14 -5.64
C GLY A 11 8.42 -30.08 -6.14
N PHE A 12 8.47 -28.84 -5.63
CA PHE A 12 7.61 -27.73 -6.03
C PHE A 12 7.96 -27.09 -7.39
N TRP A 13 8.88 -27.69 -8.16
CA TRP A 13 9.30 -27.23 -9.49
C TRP A 13 8.41 -27.80 -10.61
N ASN A 14 7.09 -27.68 -10.47
CA ASN A 14 6.23 -27.58 -11.65
C ASN A 14 6.20 -26.11 -12.08
N GLU A 15 5.94 -25.83 -13.36
CA GLU A 15 6.06 -24.53 -14.05
C GLU A 15 5.15 -23.38 -13.51
N ASP A 16 4.56 -23.53 -12.31
CA ASP A 16 3.51 -22.69 -11.74
C ASP A 16 3.98 -21.77 -10.58
N HIS A 17 5.28 -21.51 -10.41
CA HIS A 17 5.76 -20.62 -9.35
C HIS A 17 6.33 -19.32 -9.92
N ILE A 18 5.87 -18.19 -9.38
CA ILE A 18 6.41 -16.87 -9.69
C ILE A 18 7.42 -16.53 -8.58
N PRO A 19 8.74 -16.51 -8.83
CA PRO A 19 9.69 -16.07 -7.83
C PRO A 19 9.48 -14.57 -7.55
N PHE A 20 9.36 -14.20 -6.28
CA PHE A 20 9.22 -12.81 -5.87
C PHE A 20 10.06 -12.51 -4.63
N THR A 21 10.45 -11.24 -4.51
CA THR A 21 11.01 -10.65 -3.29
C THR A 21 10.02 -9.62 -2.76
N PHE A 22 10.11 -9.29 -1.48
CA PHE A 22 9.30 -8.24 -0.86
C PHE A 22 10.20 -7.29 -0.10
N ASP A 23 9.85 -6.01 -0.18
CA ASP A 23 10.47 -4.92 0.54
C ASP A 23 9.36 -4.07 1.17
N PHE A 24 9.71 -3.32 2.21
CA PHE A 24 8.76 -2.45 2.91
C PHE A 24 9.19 -1.00 2.77
N LEU A 25 8.24 -0.17 2.34
CA LEU A 25 8.37 1.28 2.35
C LEU A 25 7.35 1.86 3.31
N LYS A 26 7.64 3.05 3.82
CA LYS A 26 6.70 3.77 4.67
C LYS A 26 6.30 5.06 3.99
N ALA A 27 5.04 5.16 3.60
CA ALA A 27 4.46 6.40 3.13
C ALA A 27 3.57 7.02 4.23
N LYS A 28 3.66 8.34 4.40
CA LYS A 28 2.72 9.12 5.22
C LYS A 28 2.06 10.17 4.34
N SER A 29 0.73 10.06 4.20
CA SER A 29 -0.09 10.95 3.38
C SER A 29 -1.28 11.56 4.13
N TYR A 30 -1.49 11.21 5.41
CA TYR A 30 -2.62 11.67 6.22
C TYR A 30 -2.18 12.37 7.50
N GLN A 31 -2.98 13.36 7.92
CA GLN A 31 -3.05 13.87 9.28
C GLN A 31 -4.51 13.85 9.72
N GLY A 32 -4.82 13.07 10.76
CA GLY A 32 -6.20 12.83 11.20
C GLY A 32 -7.05 12.15 10.13
N THR A 33 -8.01 12.88 9.54
CA THR A 33 -8.97 12.33 8.54
C THR A 33 -8.76 12.82 7.11
N GLN A 34 -7.82 13.74 6.89
CA GLN A 34 -7.62 14.35 5.58
C GLN A 34 -6.24 14.02 5.04
N SER A 35 -6.19 13.79 3.72
CA SER A 35 -4.95 13.68 2.97
C SER A 35 -4.25 15.04 2.97
N THR A 36 -2.96 15.08 3.32
CA THR A 36 -2.16 16.31 3.35
C THR A 36 -1.73 16.78 1.98
N GLY A 37 -1.83 15.93 0.94
CA GLY A 37 -1.35 16.22 -0.41
C GLY A 37 0.18 16.12 -0.56
N ASP A 38 0.92 16.48 0.49
CA ASP A 38 2.36 16.22 0.63
C ASP A 38 2.59 14.80 1.16
N VAL A 39 2.93 13.87 0.26
CA VAL A 39 3.26 12.49 0.61
C VAL A 39 4.74 12.42 0.98
N LYS A 40 5.04 12.07 2.23
CA LYS A 40 6.40 11.74 2.66
C LYS A 40 6.62 10.24 2.48
N ILE A 41 7.49 9.88 1.54
CA ILE A 41 7.86 8.48 1.27
C ILE A 41 9.24 8.26 1.88
N ASP A 42 9.31 7.34 2.84
CA ASP A 42 10.56 6.84 3.43
C ASP A 42 10.94 5.53 2.73
N VAL A 43 12.03 5.61 1.97
CA VAL A 43 12.61 4.51 1.19
C VAL A 43 13.91 3.99 1.81
N SER A 44 14.23 4.36 3.06
CA SER A 44 15.48 3.97 3.72
C SER A 44 15.68 2.45 3.84
N GLY A 45 14.59 1.68 3.81
CA GLY A 45 14.61 0.22 3.81
C GLY A 45 14.65 -0.43 2.42
N VAL A 46 14.67 0.34 1.32
CA VAL A 46 14.58 -0.19 -0.04
C VAL A 46 15.73 0.34 -0.88
N ASN A 47 16.50 -0.56 -1.47
CA ASN A 47 17.46 -0.18 -2.49
C ASN A 47 16.74 -0.04 -3.85
N LEU A 48 16.53 1.19 -4.30
CA LEU A 48 15.79 1.47 -5.54
C LEU A 48 16.48 0.90 -6.79
N ASP A 49 17.81 0.78 -6.77
CA ASP A 49 18.56 0.20 -7.89
C ASP A 49 18.25 -1.30 -8.06
N ASP A 50 17.87 -2.00 -6.98
CA ASP A 50 17.48 -3.41 -7.06
C ASP A 50 16.13 -3.60 -7.76
N LEU A 51 15.37 -2.54 -8.02
CA LEU A 51 14.11 -2.57 -8.75
C LEU A 51 14.28 -2.41 -10.27
N ALA A 52 15.49 -2.05 -10.72
CA ALA A 52 15.80 -1.83 -12.12
C ALA A 52 15.41 -3.02 -13.01
N GLY A 53 14.62 -2.77 -14.06
CA GLY A 53 14.18 -3.80 -15.00
C GLY A 53 13.27 -4.89 -14.42
N LYS A 54 12.84 -4.79 -13.15
CA LYS A 54 11.91 -5.74 -12.52
C LYS A 54 10.45 -5.34 -12.70
N HIS A 55 9.56 -6.30 -12.56
CA HIS A 55 8.13 -6.04 -12.42
C HIS A 55 7.81 -5.77 -10.94
N VAL A 56 7.39 -4.55 -10.63
CA VAL A 56 7.08 -4.11 -9.25
C VAL A 56 5.57 -4.09 -9.06
N LEU A 57 5.09 -4.77 -8.02
CA LEU A 57 3.70 -4.76 -7.57
C LEU A 57 3.63 -4.14 -6.17
N PHE A 58 3.04 -2.95 -6.06
CA PHE A 58 2.71 -2.36 -4.78
C PHE A 58 1.47 -3.04 -4.18
N VAL A 59 1.52 -3.33 -2.87
CA VAL A 59 0.42 -3.90 -2.11
C VAL A 59 -0.04 -2.87 -1.09
N GLU A 60 -1.23 -2.30 -1.31
CA GLU A 60 -1.80 -1.21 -0.50
C GLU A 60 -3.05 -1.68 0.25
N ASP A 61 -3.28 -1.14 1.44
CA ASP A 61 -4.50 -1.36 2.21
C ASP A 61 -5.69 -0.60 1.60
N ILE A 62 -5.48 0.67 1.22
CA ILE A 62 -6.52 1.52 0.64
C ILE A 62 -5.95 2.55 -0.34
N VAL A 63 -6.56 2.61 -1.52
CA VAL A 63 -6.44 3.76 -2.42
C VAL A 63 -7.64 4.68 -2.23
N ASP A 64 -7.37 5.83 -1.60
CA ASP A 64 -8.34 6.93 -1.46
C ASP A 64 -8.24 7.86 -2.69
N THR A 65 -7.60 9.01 -2.55
CA THR A 65 -7.39 9.98 -3.64
C THR A 65 -6.35 9.51 -4.66
N GLY A 66 -5.50 8.55 -4.29
CA GLY A 66 -4.40 8.05 -5.11
C GLY A 66 -3.12 8.90 -5.08
N HIS A 67 -3.03 9.92 -4.21
CA HIS A 67 -1.82 10.75 -4.08
C HIS A 67 -0.56 9.93 -3.75
N THR A 68 -0.65 9.00 -2.79
CA THR A 68 0.47 8.13 -2.41
C THR A 68 1.00 7.35 -3.60
N MET A 69 0.12 6.63 -4.29
CA MET A 69 0.49 5.81 -5.43
C MET A 69 1.01 6.64 -6.60
N LYS A 70 0.41 7.81 -6.88
CA LYS A 70 0.94 8.74 -7.88
C LYS A 70 2.38 9.16 -7.55
N ALA A 71 2.65 9.53 -6.30
CA ALA A 71 3.99 9.92 -5.86
C ALA A 71 5.00 8.76 -5.98
N LEU A 72 4.61 7.53 -5.61
CA LEU A 72 5.45 6.32 -5.73
C LEU A 72 5.78 6.01 -7.20
N VAL A 73 4.77 6.03 -8.07
CA VAL A 73 4.95 5.79 -9.51
C VAL A 73 5.86 6.85 -10.12
N GLU A 74 5.64 8.13 -9.81
CA GLU A 74 6.50 9.21 -10.30
C GLU A 74 7.94 9.10 -9.79
N MET A 75 8.14 8.74 -8.51
CA MET A 75 9.46 8.55 -7.92
C MET A 75 10.24 7.43 -8.65
N LEU A 76 9.63 6.26 -8.82
CA LEU A 76 10.29 5.13 -9.50
C LEU A 76 10.47 5.35 -11.00
N SER A 77 9.53 6.02 -11.66
CA SER A 77 9.63 6.33 -13.09
C SER A 77 10.73 7.35 -13.42
N LYS A 78 11.09 8.19 -12.44
CA LYS A 78 12.17 9.19 -12.57
C LYS A 78 13.53 8.67 -12.08
N ALA A 79 13.62 7.43 -11.60
CA ALA A 79 14.88 6.82 -11.17
C ALA A 79 15.82 6.61 -12.37
N SER A 80 17.14 6.61 -12.13
CA SER A 80 18.15 6.38 -13.17
C SER A 80 17.95 5.04 -13.90
N HIS A 81 17.47 4.03 -13.18
CA HIS A 81 17.16 2.70 -13.71
C HIS A 81 15.73 2.31 -13.29
N PRO A 82 14.72 2.59 -14.11
CA PRO A 82 13.33 2.36 -13.72
C PRO A 82 12.96 0.86 -13.74
N PRO A 83 11.91 0.46 -13.00
CA PRO A 83 11.30 -0.86 -13.15
C PRO A 83 10.75 -1.10 -14.57
N ALA A 84 10.70 -2.36 -14.99
CA ALA A 84 10.10 -2.76 -16.27
C ALA A 84 8.57 -2.54 -16.28
N SER A 85 7.91 -2.69 -15.13
CA SER A 85 6.52 -2.28 -14.95
C SER A 85 6.23 -1.94 -13.50
N ILE A 86 5.28 -1.04 -13.28
CA ILE A 86 4.76 -0.71 -11.96
C ILE A 86 3.25 -0.97 -11.96
N ARG A 87 2.79 -1.81 -11.04
CA ARG A 87 1.38 -2.11 -10.82
C ARG A 87 1.03 -1.96 -9.34
N CYS A 88 -0.25 -1.83 -9.04
CA CYS A 88 -0.77 -1.75 -7.69
C CYS A 88 -1.94 -2.71 -7.50
N VAL A 89 -1.87 -3.51 -6.44
CA VAL A 89 -3.02 -4.19 -5.86
C VAL A 89 -3.43 -3.46 -4.59
N SER A 90 -4.72 -3.21 -4.44
CA SER A 90 -5.27 -2.61 -3.23
C SER A 90 -6.46 -3.40 -2.71
N LEU A 91 -6.51 -3.58 -1.38
CA LEU A 91 -7.67 -4.18 -0.75
C LEU A 91 -8.91 -3.31 -0.94
N LEU A 92 -8.80 -1.99 -0.74
CA LEU A 92 -9.94 -1.05 -0.81
C LEU A 92 -9.68 0.09 -1.81
N GLN A 93 -10.62 0.34 -2.71
CA GLN A 93 -10.63 1.55 -3.55
C GLN A 93 -11.84 2.40 -3.20
N LYS A 94 -11.63 3.66 -2.78
CA LYS A 94 -12.76 4.58 -2.54
C LYS A 94 -13.37 5.07 -3.83
N ARG A 95 -14.71 5.12 -3.87
CA ARG A 95 -15.49 5.83 -4.88
C ARG A 95 -15.63 7.28 -4.47
N LEU A 96 -14.79 8.12 -5.06
CA LEU A 96 -14.79 9.56 -4.86
C LEU A 96 -15.66 10.26 -5.92
N THR A 97 -16.11 11.47 -5.61
CA THR A 97 -16.81 12.33 -6.57
C THR A 97 -15.87 12.90 -7.62
N SER A 98 -14.62 13.16 -7.26
CA SER A 98 -13.56 13.55 -8.17
C SER A 98 -12.83 12.33 -8.73
N ALA A 99 -12.26 12.46 -9.93
CA ALA A 99 -11.37 11.44 -10.47
C ALA A 99 -10.15 11.25 -9.54
N PRO A 100 -9.79 10.01 -9.18
CA PRO A 100 -8.60 9.75 -8.39
C PRO A 100 -7.34 10.02 -9.22
N PHE A 101 -6.25 10.40 -8.54
CA PHE A 101 -4.93 10.58 -9.16
C PHE A 101 -4.33 9.25 -9.63
N TYR A 102 -4.79 8.15 -9.05
CA TYR A 102 -4.37 6.81 -9.39
C TYR A 102 -5.48 5.82 -9.04
N THR A 103 -5.73 4.85 -9.92
CA THR A 103 -6.65 3.72 -9.67
C THR A 103 -5.82 2.45 -9.64
N ALA A 104 -5.98 1.61 -8.61
CA ALA A 104 -5.26 0.34 -8.53
C ALA A 104 -5.59 -0.57 -9.72
N ASP A 105 -4.60 -1.30 -10.21
CA ASP A 105 -4.76 -2.26 -11.31
C ASP A 105 -5.59 -3.48 -10.87
N PHE A 106 -5.46 -3.86 -9.59
CA PHE A 106 -6.19 -4.97 -8.98
C PHE A 106 -6.88 -4.47 -7.71
N ILE A 107 -8.22 -4.50 -7.71
CA ILE A 107 -9.03 -3.97 -6.61
C ILE A 107 -9.76 -5.13 -5.92
N GLY A 108 -9.57 -5.27 -4.61
CA GLY A 108 -10.35 -6.20 -3.79
C GLY A 108 -11.80 -5.76 -3.65
N PHE A 109 -12.01 -4.57 -3.07
CA PHE A 109 -13.34 -4.01 -2.84
C PHE A 109 -13.40 -2.53 -3.21
N SER A 110 -14.42 -2.16 -3.99
CA SER A 110 -14.79 -0.76 -4.18
C SER A 110 -15.72 -0.33 -3.04
N ILE A 111 -15.35 0.71 -2.29
CA ILE A 111 -16.10 1.18 -1.11
C ILE A 111 -16.62 2.62 -1.28
N PRO A 112 -17.71 3.02 -0.60
CA PRO A 112 -18.13 4.42 -0.55
C PRO A 112 -17.07 5.32 0.09
N ASP A 113 -17.14 6.62 -0.16
CA ASP A 113 -16.30 7.59 0.54
C ASP A 113 -16.69 7.72 2.03
N LYS A 114 -16.11 6.83 2.83
CA LYS A 114 -16.23 6.77 4.29
C LYS A 114 -14.86 6.53 4.88
N PHE A 115 -14.64 7.08 6.07
CA PHE A 115 -13.43 6.82 6.84
C PHE A 115 -13.57 5.45 7.52
N VAL A 116 -12.70 4.51 7.14
CA VAL A 116 -12.72 3.12 7.61
C VAL A 116 -11.49 2.83 8.47
N VAL A 117 -11.66 1.93 9.44
CA VAL A 117 -10.62 1.47 10.37
C VAL A 117 -10.72 -0.05 10.56
N GLY A 118 -9.70 -0.65 11.16
CA GLY A 118 -9.62 -2.10 11.36
C GLY A 118 -8.93 -2.80 10.19
N TYR A 119 -8.62 -4.08 10.39
CA TYR A 119 -7.86 -4.90 9.45
C TYR A 119 -6.53 -4.24 9.02
N GLY A 120 -5.82 -3.64 9.99
CA GLY A 120 -4.59 -2.90 9.75
C GLY A 120 -4.77 -1.40 9.51
N LEU A 121 -5.95 -0.95 9.06
CA LEU A 121 -6.25 0.48 8.91
C LEU A 121 -6.47 1.16 10.25
N ASP A 122 -6.08 2.43 10.35
CA ASP A 122 -6.04 3.15 11.61
C ASP A 122 -6.73 4.51 11.60
N PHE A 123 -6.94 5.02 12.81
CA PHE A 123 -7.17 6.44 13.08
C PHE A 123 -6.22 6.87 14.20
N ASP A 124 -5.27 7.74 13.91
CA ASP A 124 -4.22 8.18 14.85
C ASP A 124 -3.54 7.00 15.57
N GLU A 125 -3.16 5.97 14.79
CA GLU A 125 -2.56 4.70 15.21
C GLU A 125 -3.46 3.79 16.07
N ALA A 126 -4.72 4.17 16.29
CA ALA A 126 -5.70 3.32 16.96
C ALA A 126 -6.44 2.41 15.96
N TYR A 127 -7.05 1.34 16.47
CA TYR A 127 -7.94 0.42 15.75
C TYR A 127 -7.29 -0.55 14.75
N ARG A 128 -5.96 -0.55 14.57
CA ARG A 128 -5.26 -1.51 13.68
C ARG A 128 -5.56 -2.97 14.02
N ASP A 129 -5.77 -3.25 15.30
CA ASP A 129 -6.03 -4.57 15.88
C ASP A 129 -7.49 -5.02 15.77
N LEU A 130 -8.40 -4.14 15.33
CA LEU A 130 -9.79 -4.50 15.10
C LEU A 130 -9.88 -5.46 13.91
N ARG A 131 -10.35 -6.69 14.14
CA ARG A 131 -10.49 -7.71 13.09
C ARG A 131 -11.40 -7.28 11.92
N PRO A 132 -12.63 -6.75 12.14
CA PRO A 132 -13.47 -6.30 11.05
C PRO A 132 -13.04 -4.93 10.51
N LEU A 133 -13.26 -4.72 9.22
CA LEU A 133 -13.34 -3.37 8.65
C LEU A 133 -14.62 -2.70 9.16
N ALA A 134 -14.49 -1.48 9.68
CA ALA A 134 -15.60 -0.72 10.22
C ALA A 134 -15.52 0.76 9.80
N VAL A 135 -16.68 1.42 9.71
CA VAL A 135 -16.73 2.89 9.53
C VAL A 135 -16.52 3.55 10.87
N ALA A 136 -15.53 4.44 10.97
CA ALA A 136 -15.32 5.20 12.20
C ALA A 136 -16.48 6.17 12.44
N ASN A 137 -17.07 6.14 13.64
CA ASN A 137 -18.10 7.10 14.05
C ASN A 137 -17.45 8.36 14.66
N ALA A 138 -18.25 9.41 14.90
CA ALA A 138 -17.74 10.68 15.41
C ALA A 138 -17.15 10.56 16.83
N GLU A 139 -17.81 9.78 17.69
CA GLU A 139 -17.38 9.55 19.08
C GLU A 139 -16.03 8.82 19.13
N GLY A 140 -15.87 7.75 18.36
CA GLY A 140 -14.62 6.99 18.25
C GLY A 140 -13.48 7.83 17.69
N ARG A 141 -13.74 8.71 16.72
CA ARG A 141 -12.74 9.67 16.23
C ARG A 141 -12.40 10.76 17.26
N CYS A 142 -13.34 11.17 18.11
CA CYS A 142 -13.06 12.15 19.16
C CYS A 142 -12.19 11.52 20.27
N ARG A 143 -12.51 10.29 20.66
CA ARG A 143 -11.85 9.57 21.76
C ARG A 143 -10.37 9.28 21.49
N TYR A 144 -10.01 8.94 20.26
CA TYR A 144 -8.66 8.51 19.91
C TYR A 144 -7.85 9.57 19.17
N ARG A 145 -8.39 10.79 19.03
CA ARG A 145 -7.66 11.89 18.42
C ARG A 145 -6.44 12.21 19.25
N ARG A 146 -5.25 12.14 18.65
CA ARG A 146 -4.02 12.55 19.33
C ARG A 146 -3.92 14.08 19.33
N ALA A 147 -3.36 14.63 20.40
CA ALA A 147 -3.01 16.04 20.44
C ALA A 147 -1.99 16.35 19.32
N PRO A 148 -2.08 17.52 18.68
CA PRO A 148 -1.20 17.91 17.57
C PRO A 148 0.28 17.96 17.97
#